data_AF-A0A9W4CUB9-F1
#
_entry.id   AF-A0A9W4CUB9-F1
#
_cell.length_a   1.000
_cell.length_b   1.000
_cell.length_c   1.000
_cell.angle_alpha   90.00
_cell.angle_beta   90.00
_cell.angle_gamma   90.00
#
_symmetry.space_group_name_H-M   'P 1'
#
loop_
_entity.id
_entity.type
_entity.pdbx_description
1 polymer ?
#
loop_
_entity_poly.entity_id
_entity_poly.type
_entity_poly.pdbx_seq_one_letter_code
_entity_poly.pdbx_strand_id
1 'polypeptide(L)'
;MAQIFGEFLHQFPPDHDSLELTFTPTSRPIKQRWRNNLLSAHFVADYFSTFLPLDADNPSREKRIKQGKGAVSYVANELLENAMKFNNEKVKSKIKFGIHFIEESQTVTAAIFATNSITTEGMEKFQSFIQELLTEDPNELYIRQVEQSVEDENNNASGLGLLTMINDYQAQLGWKFEQISEQPKIILVTTMAQVTV
;
A
#
# COMPACT_ATOMS: atom_id res chain seq x y z
N MET A 1 -16.70 -3.46 -14.43
CA MET A 1 -17.34 -2.76 -13.30
C MET A 1 -16.33 -2.72 -12.16
N ALA A 2 -16.23 -1.61 -11.43
CA ALA A 2 -15.29 -1.47 -10.32
C ALA A 2 -15.98 -1.79 -8.98
N GLN A 3 -15.30 -2.47 -8.06
CA GLN A 3 -15.74 -2.70 -6.68
C GLN A 3 -14.78 -1.98 -5.74
N ILE A 4 -15.30 -1.25 -4.77
CA ILE A 4 -14.51 -0.40 -3.87
C ILE A 4 -14.81 -0.75 -2.42
N PHE A 5 -13.77 -0.77 -1.58
CA PHE A 5 -13.83 -1.06 -0.16
C PHE A 5 -12.96 -0.06 0.61
N GLY A 6 -13.32 0.20 1.87
CA GLY A 6 -12.58 1.11 2.74
C GLY A 6 -12.54 2.56 2.24
N GLU A 7 -11.55 3.31 2.71
CA GLU A 7 -11.35 4.74 2.44
C GLU A 7 -10.54 4.92 1.14
N PHE A 8 -11.12 4.56 0.00
CA PHE A 8 -10.46 4.69 -1.30
C PHE A 8 -10.69 6.07 -1.94
N LEU A 9 -9.62 6.76 -2.35
CA LEU A 9 -9.72 8.05 -3.03
C LEU A 9 -10.11 7.83 -4.49
N HIS A 10 -11.31 8.31 -4.87
CA HIS A 10 -11.82 8.17 -6.24
C HIS A 10 -11.10 9.06 -7.26
N GLN A 11 -10.63 10.22 -6.81
CA GLN A 11 -9.93 11.20 -7.61
C GLN A 11 -8.80 11.78 -6.76
N PHE A 12 -7.57 11.64 -7.24
CA PHE A 12 -6.46 12.40 -6.72
C PHE A 12 -6.58 13.82 -7.26
N PRO A 13 -6.44 14.86 -6.42
CA PRO A 13 -6.62 16.22 -6.88
C PRO A 13 -5.51 16.55 -7.90
N PRO A 14 -5.88 16.98 -9.13
CA PRO A 14 -4.94 17.07 -10.26
C PRO A 14 -3.86 18.13 -10.08
N ASP A 15 -4.06 19.04 -9.12
CA ASP A 15 -3.18 20.18 -8.85
C ASP A 15 -2.06 19.82 -7.86
N HIS A 16 -2.00 18.58 -7.36
CA HIS A 16 -0.97 18.13 -6.44
C HIS A 16 0.10 17.29 -7.15
N ASP A 17 1.34 17.46 -6.72
CA ASP A 17 2.45 16.63 -7.19
C ASP A 17 2.17 15.15 -6.91
N SER A 18 2.71 14.28 -7.75
CA SER A 18 2.66 12.83 -7.55
C SER A 18 3.89 12.16 -8.15
N LEU A 19 4.26 11.02 -7.56
CA LEU A 19 5.33 10.17 -8.07
C LEU A 19 4.77 8.78 -8.34
N GLU A 20 4.79 8.36 -9.59
CA GLU A 20 4.35 7.04 -10.02
C GLU A 20 5.48 6.25 -10.67
N LEU A 21 5.71 5.05 -10.15
CA LEU A 21 6.63 4.06 -10.65
C LEU A 21 5.86 2.90 -11.29
N THR A 22 6.35 2.40 -12.42
CA THR A 22 5.77 1.26 -13.09
C THR A 22 6.81 0.16 -13.28
N PHE A 23 6.46 -1.05 -12.85
CA PHE A 23 7.31 -2.22 -12.94
C PHE A 23 6.75 -3.22 -13.95
N THR A 24 7.61 -3.76 -14.79
CA THR A 24 7.24 -4.86 -15.69
C THR A 24 7.54 -6.18 -14.98
N PRO A 25 6.61 -7.16 -14.99
CA PRO A 25 6.92 -8.52 -14.55
C PRO A 25 7.97 -9.09 -15.50
N THR A 26 9.22 -9.11 -15.08
CA THR A 26 10.32 -9.74 -15.81
C THR A 26 10.65 -11.08 -15.14
N SER A 27 11.19 -12.05 -15.87
CA SER A 27 11.59 -13.37 -15.36
C SER A 27 12.68 -13.36 -14.27
N ARG A 28 13.02 -12.21 -13.68
CA ARG A 28 14.04 -12.09 -12.64
C ARG A 28 13.55 -12.63 -11.30
N PRO A 29 14.43 -13.27 -10.49
CA PRO A 29 14.06 -13.86 -9.21
C PRO A 29 13.44 -12.85 -8.23
N ILE A 30 12.41 -13.27 -7.50
CA ILE A 30 11.67 -12.45 -6.53
C ILE A 30 12.57 -11.79 -5.47
N LYS A 31 13.68 -12.44 -5.07
CA LYS A 31 14.67 -11.89 -4.13
C LYS A 31 15.39 -10.64 -4.63
N GLN A 32 15.63 -10.53 -5.95
CA GLN A 32 16.16 -9.30 -6.53
C GLN A 32 15.09 -8.21 -6.62
N ARG A 33 13.81 -8.59 -6.77
CA ARG A 33 12.68 -7.64 -6.70
C ARG A 33 12.54 -7.05 -5.29
N TRP A 34 12.67 -7.86 -4.23
CA TRP A 34 12.57 -7.38 -2.84
C TRP A 34 13.61 -6.32 -2.46
N ARG A 35 14.87 -6.48 -2.89
CA ARG A 35 15.87 -5.40 -2.69
C ARG A 35 15.50 -4.12 -3.43
N ASN A 36 14.86 -4.24 -4.60
CA ASN A 36 14.37 -3.09 -5.34
C ASN A 36 13.09 -2.50 -4.72
N ASN A 37 12.28 -3.29 -4.00
CA ASN A 37 11.12 -2.81 -3.27
C ASN A 37 11.56 -1.87 -2.15
N LEU A 38 12.50 -2.30 -1.32
CA LEU A 38 13.04 -1.48 -0.24
C LEU A 38 13.66 -0.18 -0.78
N LEU A 39 14.41 -0.27 -1.89
CA LEU A 39 14.98 0.91 -2.54
C LEU A 39 13.89 1.87 -3.05
N SER A 40 12.84 1.33 -3.67
CA SER A 40 11.72 2.13 -4.21
C SER A 40 10.92 2.78 -3.09
N ALA A 41 10.68 2.07 -2.00
CA ALA A 41 10.01 2.58 -0.81
C ALA A 41 10.80 3.69 -0.13
N HIS A 42 12.12 3.49 0.04
CA HIS A 42 13.00 4.54 0.56
C HIS A 42 13.05 5.76 -0.36
N PHE A 43 13.16 5.56 -1.67
CA PHE A 43 13.15 6.65 -2.65
C PHE A 43 11.86 7.47 -2.58
N VAL A 44 10.70 6.80 -2.52
CA VAL A 44 9.40 7.48 -2.36
C VAL A 44 9.30 8.21 -1.03
N ALA A 45 9.81 7.63 0.06
CA ALA A 45 9.81 8.28 1.37
C ALA A 45 10.77 9.48 1.45
N ASP A 46 11.93 9.39 0.79
CA ASP A 46 12.88 10.51 0.63
C ASP A 46 12.22 11.65 -0.16
N TYR A 47 11.61 11.33 -1.29
CA TYR A 47 10.85 12.31 -2.08
C TYR A 47 9.71 12.90 -1.24
N PHE A 48 8.98 12.09 -0.49
CA PHE A 48 7.89 12.58 0.37
C PHE A 48 8.36 13.59 1.42
N SER A 49 9.52 13.34 2.01
CA SER A 49 10.04 14.18 3.08
C SER A 49 10.33 15.63 2.65
N THR A 50 10.43 15.91 1.34
CA THR A 50 10.61 17.27 0.84
C THR A 50 9.34 18.13 0.91
N PHE A 51 8.18 17.50 1.08
CA PHE A 51 6.86 18.17 1.16
C PHE A 51 6.38 18.38 2.61
N LEU A 52 7.07 17.81 3.60
CA LEU A 52 6.69 17.99 5.00
C LEU A 52 6.96 19.43 5.46
N PRO A 53 6.09 20.01 6.32
CA PRO A 53 6.01 21.44 6.49
C PRO A 53 7.32 22.09 6.95
N LEU A 54 7.54 23.28 6.37
CA LEU A 54 8.75 24.10 6.45
C LEU A 54 8.70 25.08 7.62
N ASP A 55 7.99 24.80 8.73
CA ASP A 55 8.08 25.60 9.94
C ASP A 55 9.48 25.43 10.56
N ALA A 56 10.43 26.15 9.97
CA ALA A 56 11.87 26.07 10.17
C ALA A 56 12.27 26.34 11.62
N ASP A 57 11.44 27.09 12.33
CA ASP A 57 11.67 27.48 13.72
C ASP A 57 11.10 26.47 14.73
N ASN A 58 10.46 25.40 14.28
CA ASN A 58 9.89 24.39 15.17
C ASN A 58 10.95 23.35 15.58
N PRO A 59 11.33 23.26 16.88
CA PRO A 59 12.31 22.27 17.35
C PRO A 59 11.84 20.81 17.19
N SER A 60 10.54 20.58 16.94
CA SER A 60 10.00 19.23 16.67
C SER A 60 10.02 18.83 15.19
N ARG A 61 10.43 19.74 14.28
CA ARG A 61 10.44 19.52 12.82
C ARG A 61 11.21 18.28 12.41
N GLU A 62 12.47 18.15 12.86
CA GLU A 62 13.30 16.99 12.50
C GLU A 62 12.68 15.67 12.94
N LYS A 63 12.03 15.65 14.11
CA LYS A 63 11.34 14.47 14.64
C LYS A 63 10.14 14.12 13.76
N ARG A 64 9.30 15.10 13.39
CA ARG A 64 8.15 14.88 12.50
C ARG A 64 8.59 14.38 11.13
N ILE A 65 9.60 15.00 10.53
CA ILE A 65 10.16 14.56 9.24
C ILE A 65 10.64 13.12 9.32
N LYS A 66 11.39 12.76 10.38
CA LYS A 66 11.87 11.40 10.58
C LYS A 66 10.74 10.39 10.78
N GLN A 67 9.71 10.76 11.55
CA GLN A 67 8.54 9.91 11.80
C GLN A 67 7.71 9.70 10.53
N GLY A 68 7.38 10.79 9.82
CA GLY A 68 6.65 10.73 8.55
C GLY A 68 7.38 9.93 7.48
N LYS A 69 8.70 10.17 7.32
CA LYS A 69 9.54 9.37 6.42
C LYS A 69 9.53 7.89 6.80
N GLY A 70 9.64 7.58 8.10
CA GLY A 70 9.59 6.21 8.59
C GLY A 70 8.26 5.52 8.28
N ALA A 71 7.14 6.21 8.53
CA ALA A 71 5.80 5.72 8.25
C ALA A 71 5.59 5.49 6.75
N VAL A 72 5.88 6.49 5.91
CA VAL A 72 5.77 6.36 4.46
C VAL A 72 6.65 5.26 3.92
N SER A 73 7.89 5.12 4.41
CA SER A 73 8.80 4.06 3.98
C SER A 73 8.29 2.67 4.33
N TYR A 74 7.70 2.48 5.51
CA TYR A 74 7.12 1.21 5.91
C TYR A 74 5.91 0.87 5.04
N VAL A 75 4.94 1.77 4.96
CA VAL A 75 3.70 1.58 4.19
C VAL A 75 3.99 1.34 2.71
N ALA A 76 4.89 2.13 2.13
CA ALA A 76 5.34 1.96 0.75
C ALA A 76 5.95 0.57 0.50
N ASN A 77 6.81 0.10 1.40
CA ASN A 77 7.46 -1.20 1.25
C ASN A 77 6.45 -2.34 1.30
N GLU A 78 5.57 -2.33 2.30
CA GLU A 78 4.55 -3.37 2.48
C GLU A 78 3.55 -3.42 1.31
N LEU A 79 3.08 -2.26 0.83
CA LEU A 79 2.17 -2.21 -0.32
C LEU A 79 2.84 -2.72 -1.60
N LEU A 80 4.09 -2.30 -1.86
CA LEU A 80 4.82 -2.74 -3.04
C LEU A 80 5.20 -4.22 -2.95
N GLU A 81 5.54 -4.72 -1.77
CA GLU A 81 5.81 -6.14 -1.54
C GLU A 81 4.56 -6.98 -1.79
N ASN A 82 3.41 -6.58 -1.26
CA ASN A 82 2.14 -7.25 -1.50
C ASN A 82 1.80 -7.25 -3.00
N ALA A 83 1.93 -6.11 -3.67
CA ALA A 83 1.67 -6.00 -5.09
C ALA A 83 2.59 -6.91 -5.93
N MET A 84 3.85 -7.05 -5.55
CA MET A 84 4.81 -7.95 -6.21
C MET A 84 4.53 -9.42 -5.91
N LYS A 85 4.20 -9.76 -4.67
CA LYS A 85 3.95 -11.13 -4.19
C LYS A 85 2.69 -11.72 -4.84
N PHE A 86 1.62 -10.94 -4.93
CA PHE A 86 0.32 -11.40 -5.41
C PHE A 86 0.06 -11.09 -6.88
N ASN A 87 1.04 -10.53 -7.60
CA ASN A 87 0.87 -10.27 -9.03
C ASN A 87 0.69 -11.57 -9.83
N ASN A 88 -0.36 -11.65 -10.63
CA ASN A 88 -0.63 -12.79 -11.49
C ASN A 88 0.39 -12.86 -12.64
N GLU A 89 1.41 -13.71 -12.50
CA GLU A 89 2.49 -13.85 -13.48
C GLU A 89 2.05 -14.45 -14.82
N LYS A 90 0.85 -15.07 -14.89
CA LYS A 90 0.30 -15.61 -16.13
C LYS A 90 -0.14 -14.51 -17.09
N VAL A 91 -0.35 -13.30 -16.58
CA VAL A 91 -0.74 -12.13 -17.37
C VAL A 91 0.39 -11.12 -17.37
N LYS A 92 0.71 -10.53 -18.52
CA LYS A 92 1.78 -9.53 -18.66
C LYS A 92 1.30 -8.15 -18.23
N SER A 93 0.64 -8.06 -17.07
CA SER A 93 0.19 -6.79 -16.50
C SER A 93 1.33 -6.10 -15.76
N LYS A 94 1.49 -4.80 -15.96
CA LYS A 94 2.46 -4.01 -15.18
C LYS A 94 1.94 -3.80 -13.76
N ILE A 95 2.87 -3.69 -12.82
CA ILE A 95 2.59 -3.24 -11.45
C ILE A 95 2.79 -1.74 -11.43
N LYS A 96 1.80 -1.00 -10.92
CA LYS A 96 1.92 0.43 -10.64
C LYS A 96 2.10 0.65 -9.16
N PHE A 97 2.87 1.66 -8.80
CA PHE A 97 3.08 2.04 -7.41
C PHE A 97 3.34 3.54 -7.36
N GLY A 98 2.78 4.24 -6.39
CA GLY A 98 2.99 5.67 -6.31
C GLY A 98 2.51 6.28 -5.03
N ILE A 99 2.77 7.58 -4.93
CA ILE A 99 2.34 8.43 -3.84
C ILE A 99 1.74 9.71 -4.41
N HIS A 100 0.63 10.12 -3.80
CA HIS A 100 0.00 11.43 -3.98
C HIS A 100 0.09 12.21 -2.67
N PHE A 101 0.16 13.52 -2.80
CA PHE A 101 0.32 14.44 -1.68
C PHE A 101 -0.96 15.25 -1.51
N ILE A 102 -1.56 15.19 -0.34
CA ILE A 102 -2.77 15.95 -0.03
C ILE A 102 -2.40 16.91 1.09
N GLU A 103 -2.25 18.18 0.72
CA GLU A 103 -1.94 19.24 1.67
C GLU A 103 -3.23 19.91 2.12
N GLU A 104 -3.50 19.85 3.42
CA GLU A 104 -4.52 20.65 4.09
C GLU A 104 -3.82 21.58 5.09
N SER A 105 -4.43 22.71 5.45
CA SER A 105 -3.75 23.90 6.01
C SER A 105 -2.60 23.70 7.01
N GLN A 106 -2.60 22.63 7.82
CA GLN A 106 -1.52 22.30 8.77
C GLN A 106 -1.09 20.82 8.75
N THR A 107 -1.57 20.01 7.81
CA THR A 107 -1.35 18.56 7.77
C THR A 107 -1.06 18.09 6.37
N VAL A 108 -0.15 17.13 6.23
CA VAL A 108 0.17 16.53 4.93
C VAL A 108 -0.22 15.06 4.98
N THR A 109 -1.08 14.65 4.07
CA THR A 109 -1.46 13.24 3.93
C THR A 109 -0.76 12.62 2.72
N ALA A 110 0.00 11.57 2.99
CA ALA A 110 0.59 10.69 1.99
C ALA A 110 -0.44 9.64 1.55
N ALA A 111 -0.96 9.75 0.33
CA ALA A 111 -1.80 8.69 -0.25
C ALA A 111 -0.94 7.77 -1.12
N ILE A 112 -0.51 6.65 -0.53
CA ILE A 112 0.37 5.67 -1.16
C ILE A 112 -0.48 4.56 -1.75
N PHE A 113 -0.20 4.14 -2.98
CA PHE A 113 -0.95 3.07 -3.62
C PHE A 113 -0.05 2.11 -4.39
N ALA A 114 -0.52 0.87 -4.52
CA ALA A 114 0.05 -0.12 -5.41
C ALA A 114 -1.06 -0.83 -6.16
N THR A 115 -0.87 -1.06 -7.46
CA THR A 115 -1.80 -1.78 -8.33
C THR A 115 -1.10 -2.97 -8.95
N ASN A 116 -1.68 -4.16 -8.80
CA ASN A 116 -1.21 -5.38 -9.44
C ASN A 116 -2.39 -6.17 -10.03
N SER A 117 -2.06 -7.13 -10.89
CA SER A 117 -3.05 -8.09 -11.37
C SER A 117 -3.20 -9.24 -10.40
N ILE A 118 -4.40 -9.80 -10.26
CA ILE A 118 -4.68 -10.96 -9.41
C ILE A 118 -5.50 -12.01 -10.16
N THR A 119 -5.59 -13.22 -9.61
CA THR A 119 -6.52 -14.25 -10.08
C THR A 119 -7.90 -14.03 -9.47
N THR A 120 -8.94 -14.65 -10.06
CA THR A 120 -10.30 -14.63 -9.48
C THR A 120 -10.32 -15.20 -8.06
N GLU A 121 -9.64 -16.33 -7.83
CA GLU A 121 -9.51 -16.92 -6.50
C GLU A 121 -8.80 -15.98 -5.52
N GLY A 122 -7.74 -15.30 -5.96
CA GLY A 122 -7.03 -14.30 -5.14
C GLY A 122 -7.91 -13.09 -4.80
N MET A 123 -8.76 -12.65 -5.74
CA MET A 123 -9.74 -11.60 -5.50
C MET A 123 -10.74 -12.00 -4.43
N GLU A 124 -11.36 -13.17 -4.56
CA GLU A 124 -12.36 -13.67 -3.60
C GLU A 124 -11.77 -13.78 -2.19
N LYS A 125 -10.60 -14.41 -2.05
CA LYS A 125 -9.88 -14.52 -0.78
C LYS A 125 -9.57 -13.14 -0.18
N PHE A 126 -9.10 -12.21 -1.01
CA PHE A 126 -8.72 -10.89 -0.52
C PHE A 126 -9.95 -10.06 -0.12
N GLN A 127 -11.05 -10.15 -0.86
CA GLN A 127 -12.31 -9.50 -0.52
C GLN A 127 -12.88 -10.02 0.80
N SER A 128 -12.85 -11.33 1.04
CA SER A 128 -13.26 -11.90 2.34
C SER A 128 -12.40 -11.35 3.49
N PHE A 129 -11.08 -11.32 3.31
CA PHE A 129 -10.17 -10.75 4.31
C PHE A 129 -10.44 -9.26 4.56
N ILE A 130 -10.68 -8.46 3.51
CA ILE A 130 -11.04 -7.05 3.65
C ILE A 130 -12.35 -6.88 4.43
N GLN A 131 -13.33 -7.75 4.22
CA GLN A 131 -14.59 -7.70 4.97
C GLN A 131 -14.39 -7.98 6.46
N GLU A 132 -13.58 -8.98 6.81
CA GLU A 132 -13.18 -9.23 8.20
C GLU A 132 -12.47 -7.99 8.78
N LEU A 133 -11.50 -7.45 8.06
CA LEU A 133 -10.73 -6.26 8.45
C LEU A 133 -11.60 -5.03 8.73
N LEU A 134 -12.68 -4.85 7.97
CA LEU A 134 -13.59 -3.71 8.11
C LEU A 134 -14.67 -3.91 9.17
N THR A 135 -14.86 -5.12 9.70
CA THR A 135 -15.96 -5.45 10.62
C THR A 135 -15.51 -5.87 12.01
N GLU A 136 -14.31 -6.41 12.15
CA GLU A 136 -13.74 -6.85 13.42
C GLU A 136 -12.78 -5.79 14.04
N ASP A 137 -12.42 -5.97 15.32
CA ASP A 137 -11.42 -5.12 15.97
C ASP A 137 -10.00 -5.42 15.42
N PRO A 138 -9.26 -4.41 14.91
CA PRO A 138 -7.94 -4.63 14.33
C PRO A 138 -6.89 -5.22 15.28
N ASN A 139 -7.00 -5.03 16.60
CA ASN A 139 -6.05 -5.62 17.55
C ASN A 139 -6.35 -7.11 17.78
N GLU A 140 -7.63 -7.48 17.88
CA GLU A 140 -8.03 -8.89 17.98
C GLU A 140 -7.63 -9.65 16.71
N LEU A 141 -7.86 -9.05 15.54
CA LEU A 141 -7.40 -9.58 14.25
C LEU A 141 -5.88 -9.75 14.19
N TYR A 142 -5.13 -8.76 14.70
CA TYR A 142 -3.67 -8.83 14.74
C TYR A 142 -3.17 -10.01 15.57
N ILE A 143 -3.72 -10.20 16.77
CA ILE A 143 -3.37 -11.33 17.64
C ILE A 143 -3.69 -12.65 16.94
N ARG A 144 -4.89 -12.79 16.39
CA ARG A 144 -5.31 -13.99 15.64
C ARG A 144 -4.35 -14.30 14.48
N GLN A 145 -3.95 -13.29 13.73
CA GLN A 145 -3.09 -13.47 12.57
C GLN A 145 -1.65 -13.83 12.97
N VAL A 146 -1.15 -13.30 14.09
CA VAL A 146 0.14 -13.69 14.66
C VAL A 146 0.11 -15.16 15.10
N GLU A 147 -0.91 -15.58 15.82
CA GLU A 147 -1.07 -16.98 16.27
C GLU A 147 -1.09 -17.95 15.08
N GLN A 148 -1.90 -17.65 14.05
CA GLN A 148 -1.96 -18.45 12.81
C GLN A 148 -0.63 -18.52 12.06
N SER A 149 0.16 -17.45 12.07
CA SER A 149 1.45 -17.41 11.39
C SER A 149 2.53 -18.28 12.03
N VAL A 150 2.38 -18.58 13.33
CA VAL A 150 3.27 -19.49 14.07
C VAL A 150 2.91 -20.95 13.81
N GLU A 151 1.63 -21.24 13.60
CA GLU A 151 1.12 -22.60 13.36
C GLU A 151 1.35 -23.10 11.92
N ASP A 152 1.48 -22.20 10.94
CA ASP A 152 1.64 -22.54 9.54
C ASP A 152 2.78 -21.74 8.87
N GLU A 153 4.02 -22.22 9.02
CA GLU A 153 5.24 -21.57 8.50
C GLU A 153 5.21 -21.30 6.97
N ASN A 154 4.37 -22.04 6.22
CA ASN A 154 4.20 -21.83 4.79
C ASN A 154 3.19 -20.73 4.47
N ASN A 155 2.34 -20.36 5.42
CA ASN A 155 1.34 -19.32 5.29
C ASN A 155 1.90 -18.01 5.85
N ASN A 156 2.97 -17.51 5.20
CA ASN A 156 3.59 -16.21 5.46
C ASN A 156 2.51 -15.18 5.79
N ALA A 157 2.41 -14.84 7.08
CA ALA A 157 1.39 -14.04 7.78
C ALA A 157 0.71 -12.95 6.94
N SER A 158 -0.14 -13.37 6.00
CA SER A 158 -0.72 -12.45 5.02
C SER A 158 -1.81 -11.67 5.73
N GLY A 159 -1.70 -10.34 5.72
CA GLY A 159 -2.60 -9.46 6.47
C GLY A 159 -1.93 -8.71 7.61
N LEU A 160 -0.83 -9.22 8.20
CA LEU A 160 -0.11 -8.52 9.27
C LEU A 160 0.38 -7.15 8.82
N GLY A 161 0.92 -7.03 7.60
CA GLY A 161 1.36 -5.74 7.07
C GLY A 161 0.23 -4.70 7.07
N LEU A 162 -0.98 -5.08 6.64
CA LEU A 162 -2.15 -4.18 6.62
C LEU A 162 -2.61 -3.81 8.05
N LEU A 163 -2.61 -4.77 8.97
CA LEU A 163 -2.96 -4.54 10.37
C LEU A 163 -1.93 -3.63 11.07
N THR A 164 -0.64 -3.79 10.79
CA THR A 164 0.41 -2.89 11.29
C THR A 164 0.24 -1.47 10.74
N MET A 165 -0.15 -1.31 9.48
CA MET A 165 -0.47 0.03 8.93
C MET A 165 -1.59 0.70 9.73
N ILE A 166 -2.65 -0.03 10.07
CA ILE A 166 -3.78 0.50 10.84
C ILE A 166 -3.36 0.80 12.28
N ASN A 167 -2.73 -0.14 12.97
CA ASN A 167 -2.47 -0.04 14.41
C ASN A 167 -1.31 0.90 14.75
N ASP A 168 -0.20 0.82 14.02
CA ASP A 168 1.03 1.55 14.37
C ASP A 168 1.13 2.92 13.66
N TYR A 169 0.47 3.04 12.49
CA TYR A 169 0.55 4.25 11.65
C TYR A 169 -0.80 4.93 11.43
N GLN A 170 -1.89 4.41 12.02
CA GLN A 170 -3.25 4.95 11.87
C GLN A 170 -3.66 5.13 10.40
N ALA A 171 -3.13 4.27 9.53
CA ALA A 171 -3.34 4.41 8.10
C ALA A 171 -4.80 4.11 7.73
N GLN A 172 -5.39 4.96 6.91
CA GLN A 172 -6.71 4.69 6.33
C GLN A 172 -6.52 3.89 5.04
N LEU A 173 -7.02 2.65 5.02
CA LEU A 173 -6.86 1.75 3.90
C LEU A 173 -8.07 1.78 2.98
N GLY A 174 -7.81 1.69 1.68
CA GLY A 174 -8.83 1.57 0.64
C GLY A 174 -8.41 0.61 -0.46
N TRP A 175 -9.40 -0.03 -1.09
CA TRP A 175 -9.18 -0.98 -2.17
C TRP A 175 -10.11 -0.73 -3.33
N LYS A 176 -9.60 -0.93 -4.55
CA LYS A 176 -10.39 -0.88 -5.78
C LYS A 176 -10.06 -2.09 -6.65
N PHE A 177 -11.08 -2.88 -6.97
CA PHE A 177 -10.99 -4.03 -7.86
C PHE A 177 -11.63 -3.70 -9.20
N GLU A 178 -10.91 -3.93 -10.29
CA GLU A 178 -11.36 -3.59 -11.64
C GLU A 178 -11.05 -4.70 -12.64
N GLN A 179 -12.03 -5.07 -13.44
CA GLN A 179 -11.81 -5.89 -14.62
C GLN A 179 -11.48 -4.99 -15.82
N ILE A 180 -10.39 -5.31 -16.52
CA ILE A 180 -10.01 -4.58 -17.74
C ILE A 180 -10.98 -4.96 -18.86
N SER A 181 -11.72 -3.98 -19.39
CA SER A 181 -12.74 -4.21 -20.44
C SER A 181 -12.19 -4.93 -21.68
N GLU A 182 -10.95 -4.61 -22.08
CA GLU A 182 -10.29 -5.23 -23.24
C GLU A 182 -9.76 -6.64 -22.95
N GLN A 183 -9.57 -6.98 -21.67
CA GLN A 183 -9.02 -8.27 -21.23
C GLN A 183 -9.78 -8.70 -19.96
N PRO A 184 -11.04 -9.16 -20.07
CA PRO A 184 -11.92 -9.40 -18.92
C PRO A 184 -11.43 -10.49 -17.96
N LYS A 185 -10.40 -11.26 -18.36
CA LYS A 185 -9.71 -12.23 -17.51
C LYS A 185 -8.66 -11.60 -16.59
N ILE A 186 -8.34 -10.31 -16.77
CA ILE A 186 -7.43 -9.57 -15.91
C ILE A 186 -8.25 -8.77 -14.92
N ILE A 187 -8.05 -9.11 -13.64
CA ILE A 187 -8.55 -8.35 -12.51
C ILE A 187 -7.35 -7.57 -11.97
N LEU A 188 -7.48 -6.26 -11.91
CA LEU A 188 -6.56 -5.38 -11.21
C LEU A 188 -7.11 -5.11 -9.82
N VAL A 189 -6.22 -5.07 -8.84
CA VAL A 189 -6.51 -4.53 -7.52
C VAL A 189 -5.56 -3.38 -7.27
N THR A 190 -6.11 -2.24 -6.85
CA THR A 190 -5.36 -1.14 -6.27
C THR A 190 -5.59 -1.16 -4.77
N THR A 191 -4.53 -1.35 -4.00
CA THR A 191 -4.52 -1.13 -2.55
C THR A 191 -3.91 0.23 -2.29
N MET A 192 -4.57 1.01 -1.44
CA MET A 192 -4.17 2.36 -1.08
C MET A 192 -4.13 2.48 0.45
N ALA A 193 -3.15 3.23 0.95
CA ALA A 193 -3.02 3.61 2.34
C ALA A 193 -2.78 5.11 2.44
N GLN A 194 -3.56 5.78 3.28
CA GLN A 194 -3.42 7.20 3.57
C GLN A 194 -2.77 7.35 4.95
N VAL A 195 -1.65 8.07 5.02
CA VAL A 195 -0.95 8.35 6.27
C VAL A 195 -0.83 9.86 6.44
N THR A 196 -1.43 10.40 7.50
CA THR A 196 -1.32 11.82 7.84
C THR A 196 -0.10 12.05 8.72
N VAL A 197 0.70 13.06 8.37
CA VAL A 197 1.95 13.45 9.05
C VAL A 197 1.89 14.89 9.51
#